data_AF-A0AAW6CA80-F1
#
_entry.id   AF-A0AAW6CA80-F1
#
_cell.length_a   1.000
_cell.length_b   1.000
_cell.length_c   1.000
_cell.angle_alpha   90.00
_cell.angle_beta   90.00
_cell.angle_gamma   90.00
#
_symmetry.space_group_name_H-M   'P 1'
#
loop_
_entity.id
_entity.type
_entity.pdbx_description
1 polymer ?
#
loop_
_entity_poly.entity_id
_entity_poly.type
_entity_poly.pdbx_seq_one_letter_code
_entity_poly.pdbx_strand_id
1 'polypeptide(L)'
;MSSTARMDRARLEQFNRFWEELLQAVPDARRQAVEEAGAAVQRELNTQIGAAELADGAKGTVRTWQELRVGSKGGYAALSPGKGTAQPRVGETQHTWKGKPVSKKQVTRWLERGHGTRRPAAGSSRSWNQAGRAGVTRASAAGYVKGRQFYSWTKAKALELALKAADRVLSRIADEVDY
;
A
#
# COMPACT_ATOMS: atom_id res chain seq x y z
N MET A 1 -18.93 -19.52 -63.52
CA MET A 1 -19.17 -18.25 -62.80
C MET A 1 -18.28 -18.23 -61.56
N SER A 2 -17.25 -17.39 -61.50
CA SER A 2 -16.41 -17.27 -60.31
C SER A 2 -17.13 -16.37 -59.30
N SER A 3 -17.88 -16.95 -58.36
CA SER A 3 -18.54 -16.20 -57.29
C SER A 3 -17.53 -15.88 -56.18
N THR A 4 -16.64 -14.94 -56.46
CA THR A 4 -15.67 -14.46 -55.47
C THR A 4 -16.29 -13.27 -54.74
N ALA A 5 -16.73 -13.46 -53.50
CA ALA A 5 -17.08 -12.35 -52.62
C ALA A 5 -15.79 -11.59 -52.25
N ARG A 6 -15.71 -10.30 -52.58
CA ARG A 6 -14.62 -9.41 -52.15
C ARG A 6 -15.20 -8.37 -51.19
N MET A 7 -14.60 -8.26 -50.01
CA MET A 7 -14.91 -7.17 -49.09
C MET A 7 -14.43 -5.84 -49.70
N ASP A 8 -15.20 -4.79 -49.49
CA ASP A 8 -14.83 -3.42 -49.87
C ASP A 8 -13.56 -3.02 -49.11
N ARG A 9 -12.52 -2.65 -49.87
CA ARG A 9 -11.20 -2.26 -49.33
C ARG A 9 -11.31 -1.03 -48.42
N ALA A 10 -12.15 -0.06 -48.75
CA ALA A 10 -12.33 1.14 -47.93
C ALA A 10 -12.96 0.79 -46.57
N ARG A 11 -13.93 -0.14 -46.54
CA ARG A 11 -14.52 -0.65 -45.30
C ARG A 11 -13.53 -1.46 -44.48
N LEU A 12 -12.68 -2.26 -45.12
CA LEU A 12 -11.63 -3.02 -44.43
C LEU A 12 -10.59 -2.10 -43.79
N GLU A 13 -10.21 -1.01 -44.47
CA GLU A 13 -9.29 -0.02 -43.92
C GLU A 13 -9.90 0.75 -42.73
N GLN A 14 -11.19 1.08 -42.78
CA GLN A 14 -11.91 1.66 -41.63
C GLN A 14 -11.95 0.69 -40.44
N PHE A 15 -12.26 -0.58 -40.70
CA PHE A 15 -12.26 -1.63 -39.68
C PHE A 15 -10.87 -1.78 -39.01
N ASN A 16 -9.80 -1.81 -39.80
CA ASN A 16 -8.44 -1.94 -39.26
C ASN A 16 -8.04 -0.72 -38.42
N ARG A 17 -8.34 0.51 -38.87
CA ARG A 17 -8.05 1.72 -38.09
C ARG A 17 -8.75 1.72 -36.72
N PHE A 18 -10.02 1.33 -36.68
CA PHE A 18 -10.75 1.18 -35.42
C PHE A 18 -10.05 0.22 -34.46
N TRP A 19 -9.60 -0.94 -34.95
CA TRP A 19 -8.88 -1.90 -34.12
C TRP A 19 -7.51 -1.40 -33.66
N GLU A 20 -6.79 -0.66 -34.50
CA GLU A 20 -5.51 -0.05 -34.13
C GLU A 20 -5.69 0.97 -33.00
N GLU A 21 -6.69 1.85 -33.12
CA GLU A 21 -7.03 2.84 -32.09
C GLU A 21 -7.44 2.16 -30.77
N LEU A 22 -8.30 1.15 -30.83
CA LEU A 22 -8.74 0.40 -29.66
C LEU A 22 -7.56 -0.29 -28.96
N LEU A 23 -6.66 -0.94 -29.71
CA LEU A 23 -5.48 -1.59 -29.15
C LEU A 23 -4.49 -0.60 -28.51
N GLN A 24 -4.44 0.65 -29.00
CA GLN A 24 -3.64 1.72 -28.39
C GLN A 24 -4.27 2.26 -27.10
N ALA A 25 -5.60 2.25 -26.97
CA ALA A 25 -6.30 2.73 -25.77
C ALA A 25 -6.25 1.75 -24.59
N VAL A 26 -6.16 0.44 -24.85
CA VAL A 26 -6.15 -0.61 -23.81
C VAL A 26 -5.02 -0.45 -22.76
N PRO A 27 -3.76 -0.12 -23.13
CA PRO A 27 -2.71 0.18 -22.16
C PRO A 27 -3.05 1.30 -21.18
N ASP A 28 -3.70 2.37 -21.65
CA ASP A 28 -4.08 3.52 -20.83
C ASP A 28 -5.26 3.16 -19.92
N ALA A 29 -6.26 2.44 -20.46
CA ALA A 29 -7.35 1.84 -19.69
C ALA A 29 -6.83 0.96 -18.54
N ARG A 30 -5.87 0.06 -18.86
CA ARG A 30 -5.23 -0.81 -17.87
C ARG A 30 -4.54 0.02 -16.78
N ARG A 31 -3.82 1.06 -17.17
CA ARG A 31 -3.12 1.94 -16.22
C ARG A 31 -4.11 2.63 -15.29
N GLN A 32 -5.20 3.19 -15.83
CA GLN A 32 -6.23 3.84 -15.04
C GLN A 32 -6.91 2.87 -14.05
N ALA A 33 -7.21 1.64 -14.50
CA ALA A 33 -7.76 0.60 -13.63
C ALA A 33 -6.81 0.26 -12.46
N VAL A 34 -5.50 0.16 -12.73
CA VAL A 34 -4.48 -0.11 -11.70
C VAL A 34 -4.28 1.07 -10.74
N GLU A 35 -4.36 2.31 -11.25
CA GLU A 35 -4.32 3.53 -10.43
C GLU A 35 -5.51 3.58 -9.46
N GLU A 36 -6.73 3.33 -9.96
CA GLU A 36 -7.96 3.31 -9.15
C GLU A 36 -7.97 2.16 -8.14
N ALA A 37 -7.52 0.97 -8.55
CA ALA A 37 -7.32 -0.15 -7.64
C ALA A 37 -6.34 0.21 -6.52
N GLY A 38 -5.18 0.80 -6.87
CA GLY A 38 -4.19 1.26 -5.91
C GLY A 38 -4.75 2.29 -4.92
N ALA A 39 -5.53 3.26 -5.41
CA ALA A 39 -6.18 4.27 -4.59
C ALA A 39 -7.21 3.66 -3.63
N ALA A 40 -7.99 2.67 -4.09
CA ALA A 40 -8.94 1.95 -3.24
C ALA A 40 -8.24 1.21 -2.09
N VAL A 41 -7.15 0.50 -2.39
CA VAL A 41 -6.34 -0.18 -1.37
C VAL A 41 -5.68 0.84 -0.42
N GLN A 42 -5.27 2.01 -0.91
CA GLN A 42 -4.71 3.07 -0.07
C GLN A 42 -5.74 3.64 0.91
N ARG A 43 -7.00 3.80 0.49
CA ARG A 43 -8.10 4.20 1.38
C ARG A 43 -8.30 3.18 2.50
N GLU A 44 -8.31 1.89 2.18
CA GLU A 44 -8.40 0.83 3.20
C GLU A 44 -7.19 0.84 4.14
N LEU A 45 -5.98 1.01 3.63
CA LEU A 45 -4.77 1.17 4.46
C LEU A 45 -4.93 2.33 5.45
N ASN A 46 -5.42 3.47 4.99
CA ASN A 46 -5.66 4.62 5.84
C ASN A 46 -6.73 4.34 6.91
N THR A 47 -7.79 3.60 6.57
CA THR A 47 -8.79 3.13 7.53
C THR A 47 -8.17 2.23 8.60
N GLN A 48 -7.39 1.23 8.19
CA GLN A 48 -6.70 0.31 9.11
C GLN A 48 -5.73 1.05 10.05
N ILE A 49 -4.96 2.02 9.54
CA ILE A 49 -4.08 2.87 10.36
C ILE A 49 -4.89 3.72 11.35
N GLY A 50 -6.09 4.17 10.96
CA GLY A 50 -6.99 4.93 11.85
C GLY A 50 -7.58 4.12 12.99
N ALA A 51 -7.92 2.87 12.71
CA ALA A 51 -8.46 1.93 13.67
C ALA A 51 -7.37 1.36 14.61
N ALA A 52 -6.11 1.39 14.19
CA ALA A 52 -5.00 0.88 15.01
C ALA A 52 -4.87 1.65 16.34
N GLU A 53 -4.54 0.92 17.40
CA GLU A 53 -4.21 1.46 18.72
C GLU A 53 -2.87 2.21 18.70
N LEU A 54 -2.91 3.45 18.22
CA LEU A 54 -1.80 4.41 18.15
C LEU A 54 -2.20 5.68 18.91
N ALA A 55 -1.20 6.38 19.46
CA ALA A 55 -1.41 7.67 20.13
C ALA A 55 -2.06 8.71 19.19
N ASP A 56 -2.81 9.64 19.79
CA ASP A 56 -3.48 10.69 19.03
C ASP A 56 -2.47 11.59 18.30
N GLY A 57 -2.78 11.85 17.02
CA GLY A 57 -1.87 12.49 16.06
C GLY A 57 -0.86 11.55 15.37
N ALA A 58 -0.44 10.44 16.00
CA ALA A 58 0.48 9.49 15.35
C ALA A 58 -0.18 8.77 14.16
N LYS A 59 -1.49 8.52 14.23
CA LYS A 59 -2.30 7.96 13.13
C LYS A 59 -2.19 8.81 11.86
N GLY A 60 -2.34 10.12 12.01
CA GLY A 60 -2.22 11.07 10.90
C GLY A 60 -0.82 11.05 10.29
N THR A 61 0.22 11.12 11.13
CA THR A 61 1.62 11.07 10.68
C THR A 61 1.95 9.78 9.93
N VAL A 62 1.50 8.62 10.42
CA VAL A 62 1.77 7.34 9.74
C VAL A 62 1.05 7.27 8.39
N ARG A 63 -0.18 7.80 8.28
CA ARG A 63 -0.91 7.92 7.01
C ARG A 63 -0.16 8.81 6.01
N THR A 64 0.35 9.97 6.42
CA THR A 64 1.07 10.87 5.51
C THR A 64 2.40 10.29 4.99
N TRP A 65 2.94 9.26 5.66
CA TRP A 65 4.10 8.54 5.14
C TRP A 65 3.75 7.52 4.06
N GLN A 66 2.49 7.12 3.90
CA GLN A 66 2.10 6.06 2.96
C GLN A 66 2.02 6.61 1.54
N GLU A 67 2.82 6.03 0.64
CA GLU A 67 2.92 6.47 -0.75
C GLU A 67 2.47 5.35 -1.68
N LEU A 68 1.49 5.66 -2.53
CA LEU A 68 1.08 4.85 -3.67
C LEU A 68 2.04 5.09 -4.84
N ARG A 69 2.54 4.01 -5.43
CA ARG A 69 3.38 4.05 -6.64
C ARG A 69 2.80 3.13 -7.69
N VAL A 70 2.63 3.63 -8.90
CA VAL A 70 2.22 2.83 -10.05
C VAL A 70 3.43 2.63 -10.96
N GLY A 71 3.63 1.40 -11.42
CA GLY A 71 4.72 1.07 -12.34
C GLY A 71 4.57 1.83 -13.65
N SER A 72 5.68 2.16 -14.32
CA SER A 72 5.68 2.98 -15.55
C SER A 72 4.82 2.42 -16.69
N LYS A 73 4.64 1.10 -16.74
CA LYS A 73 3.79 0.40 -17.72
C LYS A 73 2.32 0.24 -17.25
N GLY A 74 1.95 0.79 -16.10
CA GLY A 74 0.60 0.70 -15.55
C GLY A 74 0.15 -0.70 -15.16
N GLY A 75 1.07 -1.66 -14.98
CA GLY A 75 0.74 -3.08 -14.74
C GLY A 75 0.63 -3.46 -13.26
N TYR A 76 1.09 -2.61 -12.34
CA TYR A 76 1.01 -2.87 -10.91
C TYR A 76 1.03 -1.56 -10.11
N ALA A 77 0.47 -1.63 -8.91
CA ALA A 77 0.53 -0.57 -7.90
C ALA A 77 1.12 -1.11 -6.60
N ALA A 78 1.90 -0.29 -5.90
CA ALA A 78 2.54 -0.65 -4.64
C ALA A 78 2.36 0.45 -3.60
N LEU A 79 1.97 0.05 -2.40
CA LEU A 79 1.87 0.92 -1.23
C LEU A 79 3.02 0.63 -0.27
N SER A 80 3.76 1.66 0.07
CA SER A 80 4.85 1.53 1.03
C SER A 80 5.15 2.87 1.69
N PRO A 81 5.82 2.88 2.85
CA PRO A 81 6.18 4.13 3.48
C PRO A 81 7.27 4.82 2.65
N GLY A 82 7.18 6.14 2.56
CA GLY A 82 8.13 7.00 1.88
C GLY A 82 9.56 6.84 2.36
N LYS A 83 10.50 7.33 1.55
CA LYS A 83 11.92 7.40 1.95
C LYS A 83 12.11 8.52 2.99
N GLY A 84 13.24 8.45 3.70
CA GLY A 84 13.69 9.49 4.61
C GLY A 84 13.42 9.24 6.10
N THR A 85 13.84 10.21 6.90
CA THR A 85 13.77 10.21 8.36
C THR A 85 12.34 10.47 8.85
N ALA A 86 11.96 9.81 9.94
CA ALA A 86 10.77 10.17 10.70
C ALA A 86 11.11 11.39 11.55
N GLN A 87 10.67 12.56 11.09
CA GLN A 87 10.92 13.82 11.76
C GLN A 87 10.18 13.86 13.11
N PRO A 88 10.82 14.37 14.18
CA PRO A 88 10.16 14.61 15.45
C PRO A 88 9.15 15.75 15.31
N ARG A 89 8.24 15.90 16.30
CA ARG A 89 7.39 17.09 16.34
C ARG A 89 8.23 18.33 16.67
N VAL A 90 7.68 19.52 16.42
CA VAL A 90 8.36 20.77 16.75
C VAL A 90 8.69 20.79 18.24
N GLY A 91 9.96 21.02 18.57
CA GLY A 91 10.47 21.04 19.94
C GLY A 91 10.87 19.67 20.51
N GLU A 92 10.65 18.57 19.79
CA GLU A 92 11.08 17.23 20.21
C GLU A 92 12.47 16.87 19.64
N THR A 93 13.21 16.05 20.37
CA THR A 93 14.52 15.56 19.92
C THR A 93 14.36 14.45 18.88
N GLN A 94 15.25 14.43 17.87
CA GLN A 94 15.26 13.38 16.87
C GLN A 94 15.50 12.01 17.52
N HIS A 95 14.53 11.11 17.37
CA HIS A 95 14.72 9.73 17.78
C HIS A 95 15.81 9.05 16.94
N THR A 96 16.72 8.36 17.63
CA THR A 96 17.80 7.59 17.00
C THR A 96 17.70 6.11 17.40
N TRP A 97 18.16 5.25 16.50
CA TRP A 97 18.30 3.82 16.72
C TRP A 97 19.68 3.39 16.25
N LYS A 98 20.46 2.77 17.15
CA LYS A 98 21.87 2.41 16.90
C LYS A 98 22.70 3.59 16.34
N GLY A 99 22.51 4.78 16.92
CA GLY A 99 23.23 6.00 16.54
C GLY A 99 22.77 6.66 15.23
N LYS A 100 21.73 6.15 14.55
CA LYS A 100 21.20 6.73 13.31
C LYS A 100 19.79 7.27 13.50
N PRO A 101 19.39 8.38 12.84
CA PRO A 101 18.01 8.84 12.85
C PRO A 101 17.04 7.75 12.39
N VAL A 102 15.92 7.60 13.08
CA VAL A 102 14.93 6.58 12.76
C VAL A 102 14.22 6.95 11.46
N SER A 103 14.17 6.02 10.50
CA SER A 103 13.46 6.22 9.22
C SER A 103 11.97 5.93 9.30
N LYS A 104 11.18 6.55 8.41
CA LYS A 104 9.74 6.25 8.23
C LYS A 104 9.50 4.75 8.01
N LYS A 105 10.37 4.12 7.21
CA LYS A 105 10.35 2.67 6.94
C LYS A 105 10.57 1.83 8.20
N GLN A 106 11.49 2.23 9.08
CA GLN A 106 11.74 1.53 10.33
C GLN A 106 10.53 1.64 11.26
N VAL A 107 10.00 2.85 11.48
CA VAL A 107 8.81 3.04 12.33
C VAL A 107 7.66 2.21 11.79
N THR A 108 7.37 2.31 10.49
CA THR A 108 6.27 1.56 9.88
C THR A 108 6.45 0.05 10.02
N ARG A 109 7.69 -0.47 9.89
CA ARG A 109 7.97 -1.90 10.10
C ARG A 109 7.73 -2.34 11.55
N TRP A 110 8.13 -1.52 12.51
CA TRP A 110 7.90 -1.78 13.93
C TRP A 110 6.42 -1.71 14.30
N LEU A 111 5.68 -0.79 13.69
CA LEU A 111 4.23 -0.71 13.86
C LEU A 111 3.53 -1.91 13.21
N GLU A 112 3.98 -2.37 12.04
CA GLU A 112 3.38 -3.52 11.36
C GLU A 112 3.64 -4.83 12.12
N ARG A 113 4.92 -5.15 12.37
CA ARG A 113 5.36 -6.47 12.86
C ARG A 113 5.57 -6.54 14.36
N GLY A 114 5.59 -5.39 15.05
CA GLY A 114 6.09 -5.29 16.40
C GLY A 114 7.61 -5.23 16.46
N HIS A 115 8.15 -5.03 17.66
CA HIS A 115 9.59 -5.02 17.90
C HIS A 115 9.93 -5.32 19.36
N GLY A 116 11.11 -5.89 19.59
CA GLY A 116 11.66 -6.05 20.93
C GLY A 116 12.13 -4.71 21.50
N THR A 117 11.93 -4.53 22.80
CA THR A 117 12.46 -3.39 23.55
C THR A 117 13.82 -3.72 24.14
N ARG A 118 14.55 -2.67 24.54
CA ARG A 118 15.87 -2.84 25.16
C ARG A 118 15.71 -3.64 26.47
N ARG A 119 16.53 -4.68 26.62
CA ARG A 119 16.64 -5.40 27.89
C ARG A 119 17.04 -4.44 29.01
N PRO A 120 16.37 -4.50 30.18
CA PRO A 120 16.85 -3.77 31.34
C PRO A 120 18.29 -4.17 31.67
N ALA A 121 19.07 -3.24 32.22
CA ALA A 121 20.41 -3.56 32.68
C ALA A 121 20.33 -4.59 33.82
N ALA A 122 21.30 -5.51 33.86
CA ALA A 122 21.41 -6.50 34.93
C ALA A 122 21.46 -5.77 36.30
N GLY A 123 20.65 -6.24 37.26
CA GLY A 123 20.54 -5.63 38.59
C GLY A 123 19.67 -4.37 38.70
N SER A 124 19.12 -3.85 37.60
CA SER A 124 18.19 -2.71 37.67
C SER A 124 16.84 -3.12 38.27
N SER A 125 16.17 -2.21 38.98
CA SER A 125 14.81 -2.43 39.52
C SER A 125 13.81 -2.88 38.46
N ARG A 126 13.96 -2.44 37.20
CA ARG A 126 13.16 -2.92 36.06
C ARG A 126 13.37 -4.40 35.72
N SER A 127 14.54 -4.96 36.01
CA SER A 127 14.84 -6.39 35.83
C SER A 127 14.05 -7.26 36.80
N TRP A 128 13.90 -6.81 38.05
CA TRP A 128 13.16 -7.51 39.09
C TRP A 128 11.63 -7.45 38.88
N ASN A 129 11.13 -6.34 38.34
CA ASN A 129 9.70 -6.10 38.12
C ASN A 129 9.10 -6.76 36.86
N GLN A 130 9.90 -7.52 36.09
CA GLN A 130 9.46 -8.17 34.83
C GLN A 130 9.07 -9.64 34.98
N ALA A 131 9.38 -10.28 36.11
CA ALA A 131 8.92 -11.63 36.41
C ALA A 131 7.39 -11.62 36.56
N GLY A 132 6.66 -11.93 35.48
CA GLY A 132 5.19 -12.06 35.46
C GLY A 132 4.40 -11.10 34.57
N ARG A 133 5.03 -10.15 33.86
CA ARG A 133 4.30 -9.19 33.00
C ARG A 133 4.10 -9.68 31.57
N ALA A 134 2.88 -9.49 31.04
CA ALA A 134 2.53 -9.77 29.66
C ALA A 134 3.44 -8.97 28.69
N GLY A 135 4.02 -9.65 27.70
CA GLY A 135 4.92 -9.04 26.71
C GLY A 135 6.42 -9.18 27.00
N VAL A 136 6.82 -9.87 28.07
CA VAL A 136 8.23 -10.28 28.28
C VAL A 136 8.43 -11.67 27.70
N THR A 137 9.39 -11.81 26.78
CA THR A 137 9.76 -13.14 26.27
C THR A 137 10.45 -13.95 27.38
N ARG A 138 9.82 -15.04 27.86
CA ARG A 138 10.32 -15.86 28.99
C ARG A 138 11.78 -16.31 28.82
N ALA A 139 12.20 -16.58 27.58
CA ALA A 139 13.57 -17.01 27.28
C ALA A 139 14.63 -15.89 27.32
N SER A 140 14.20 -14.62 27.46
CA SER A 140 15.03 -13.50 27.02
C SER A 140 14.93 -12.27 27.94
N ALA A 141 13.92 -12.17 28.81
CA ALA A 141 13.66 -11.00 29.66
C ALA A 141 13.59 -9.66 28.87
N ALA A 142 13.48 -9.70 27.54
CA ALA A 142 13.25 -8.51 26.72
C ALA A 142 11.74 -8.29 26.64
N GLY A 143 11.31 -7.05 26.89
CA GLY A 143 9.96 -6.63 26.60
C GLY A 143 9.72 -6.62 25.09
N TYR A 144 8.46 -6.72 24.68
CA TYR A 144 8.04 -6.77 23.30
C TYR A 144 6.84 -5.88 23.07
N VAL A 145 6.90 -5.06 22.02
CA VAL A 145 5.78 -4.24 21.55
C VAL A 145 5.10 -5.00 20.42
N LYS A 146 3.82 -5.33 20.61
CA LYS A 146 2.97 -6.02 19.62
C LYS A 146 2.85 -5.20 18.33
N GLY A 147 2.85 -5.85 17.18
CA GLY A 147 2.48 -5.23 15.90
C GLY A 147 1.00 -4.87 15.81
N ARG A 148 0.67 -3.96 14.90
CA ARG A 148 -0.70 -3.51 14.57
C ARG A 148 -1.22 -4.09 13.27
N GLN A 149 -0.32 -4.63 12.44
CA GLN A 149 -0.65 -5.44 11.28
C GLN A 149 -1.55 -4.76 10.22
N PHE A 150 -1.56 -3.43 10.14
CA PHE A 150 -2.44 -2.70 9.22
C PHE A 150 -2.20 -3.06 7.76
N TYR A 151 -0.95 -3.35 7.34
CA TYR A 151 -0.72 -3.83 5.97
C TYR A 151 -1.24 -5.24 5.77
N SER A 152 -1.07 -6.11 6.76
CA SER A 152 -1.57 -7.49 6.70
C SER A 152 -3.09 -7.51 6.55
N TRP A 153 -3.81 -6.68 7.32
CA TRP A 153 -5.26 -6.53 7.21
C TRP A 153 -5.70 -5.93 5.89
N THR A 154 -5.01 -4.88 5.40
CA THR A 154 -5.30 -4.31 4.08
C THR A 154 -5.05 -5.32 2.97
N LYS A 155 -3.96 -6.11 3.04
CA LYS A 155 -3.63 -7.14 2.04
C LYS A 155 -4.73 -8.18 1.92
N ALA A 156 -5.37 -8.56 3.03
CA ALA A 156 -6.48 -9.51 3.02
C ALA A 156 -7.68 -9.03 2.19
N LYS A 157 -7.92 -7.72 2.11
CA LYS A 157 -9.02 -7.10 1.34
C LYS A 157 -8.60 -6.51 -0.01
N ALA A 158 -7.29 -6.45 -0.27
CA ALA A 158 -6.75 -5.67 -1.38
C ALA A 158 -7.28 -6.13 -2.74
N LEU A 159 -7.39 -7.45 -2.96
CA LEU A 159 -7.85 -8.01 -4.22
C LEU A 159 -9.31 -7.63 -4.51
N GLU A 160 -10.20 -7.80 -3.53
CA GLU A 160 -11.63 -7.47 -3.68
C GLU A 160 -11.82 -5.98 -3.99
N LEU A 161 -11.15 -5.10 -3.23
CA LEU A 161 -11.22 -3.65 -3.45
C LEU A 161 -10.64 -3.25 -4.81
N ALA A 162 -9.55 -3.89 -5.23
CA ALA A 162 -8.93 -3.65 -6.52
C ALA A 162 -9.86 -4.04 -7.68
N LEU A 163 -10.45 -5.22 -7.62
CA LEU A 163 -11.39 -5.70 -8.65
C LEU A 163 -12.61 -4.78 -8.74
N LYS A 164 -13.23 -4.43 -7.62
CA LYS A 164 -14.38 -3.52 -7.59
C LYS A 164 -14.06 -2.13 -8.13
N ALA A 165 -12.84 -1.63 -7.92
CA ALA A 165 -12.40 -0.34 -8.44
C ALA A 165 -12.10 -0.42 -9.94
N ALA A 166 -11.42 -1.47 -10.39
CA ALA A 166 -11.11 -1.70 -11.80
C ALA A 166 -12.38 -1.90 -12.64
N ASP A 167 -13.37 -2.63 -12.12
CA ASP A 167 -14.65 -2.88 -12.79
C ASP A 167 -15.41 -1.60 -13.11
N ARG A 168 -15.37 -0.60 -12.21
CA ARG A 168 -15.95 0.74 -12.45
C ARG A 168 -15.22 1.54 -13.53
N VAL A 169 -13.94 1.25 -13.77
CA VAL A 169 -13.18 1.89 -14.85
C VAL A 169 -13.53 1.20 -16.16
N LEU A 170 -13.53 -0.14 -16.18
CA LEU A 170 -13.90 -0.91 -17.37
C LEU A 170 -15.34 -0.65 -17.81
N SER A 171 -16.28 -0.53 -16.88
CA SER A 171 -17.68 -0.18 -17.20
C SER A 171 -17.78 1.19 -17.88
N ARG A 172 -17.06 2.19 -17.37
CA ARG A 172 -17.02 3.53 -18.00
C ARG A 172 -16.45 3.50 -19.41
N ILE A 173 -15.40 2.69 -19.62
CA ILE A 173 -14.78 2.54 -20.94
C ILE A 173 -15.72 1.78 -21.89
N ALA A 174 -16.43 0.76 -21.39
CA ALA A 174 -17.42 0.05 -22.19
C ALA A 174 -18.55 0.99 -22.64
N ASP A 175 -19.06 1.82 -21.73
CA ASP A 175 -20.10 2.83 -22.03
C ASP A 175 -19.61 3.89 -23.06
N GLU A 176 -18.30 4.19 -23.12
CA GLU A 176 -17.70 5.11 -24.09
C GLU A 176 -17.48 4.47 -25.47
N VAL A 177 -17.42 3.13 -25.55
CA VAL A 177 -17.14 2.38 -26.79
C VAL A 177 -18.42 1.93 -27.52
N ASP A 178 -19.57 1.90 -26.84
CA ASP A 178 -20.87 1.65 -27.47
C ASP A 178 -21.31 2.88 -28.31
N TYR A 179 -20.91 2.91 -29.58
CA TYR A 179 -21.44 3.78 -30.65
C TYR A 179 -21.39 3.11 -32.02
#